data_AF-A0A7Y4I247-F1
#
_entry.id   AF-A0A7Y4I247-F1
#
_cell.length_a   1.000
_cell.length_b   1.000
_cell.length_c   1.000
_cell.angle_alpha   90.00
_cell.angle_beta   90.00
_cell.angle_gamma   90.00
#
_symmetry.space_group_name_H-M   'P 1'
#
loop_
_entity.id
_entity.type
_entity.pdbx_description
1 polymer ?
#
loop_
_entity_poly.entity_id
_entity_poly.type
_entity_poly.pdbx_seq_one_letter_code
_entity_poly.pdbx_strand_id
1 'polypeptide(L)' 'MTQWLRRNGFPEASKHTVDRLMREEGMNGLTRGRKMRTTVPGKDSLRAGDLLNRDFTALTPNQV' A
#
# COMPACT_ATOMS: atom_id res chain seq x y z
N MET A 1 2.98 -2.69 -18.61
CA MET A 1 2.39 -3.59 -19.63
C MET A 1 1.87 -2.82 -20.85
N THR A 2 0.96 -1.85 -20.69
CA THR A 2 0.37 -1.09 -21.81
C THR A 2 1.39 -0.50 -22.78
N GLN A 3 2.49 0.08 -22.28
CA GLN A 3 3.50 0.71 -23.11
C GLN A 3 4.31 -0.30 -23.95
N TRP A 4 4.55 -1.49 -23.40
CA TRP A 4 5.15 -2.61 -24.14
C TRP A 4 4.20 -3.07 -25.26
N LEU A 5 2.90 -3.24 -25.00
CA LEU A 5 1.91 -3.60 -26.02
C LEU A 5 1.84 -2.58 -27.16
N ARG A 6 1.85 -1.28 -26.83
CA ARG A 6 1.88 -0.21 -27.85
C ARG A 6 3.09 -0.27 -28.76
N ARG A 7 4.24 -0.66 -28.22
CA ARG A 7 5.49 -0.84 -28.99
C ARG A 7 5.52 -2.13 -29.81
N ASN A 8 4.70 -3.11 -29.48
CA ASN A 8 4.66 -4.44 -30.13
C ASN A 8 3.44 -4.63 -31.04
N GLY A 9 2.88 -3.52 -31.57
CA GLY A 9 1.83 -3.59 -32.60
C GLY A 9 0.40 -3.33 -32.12
N PHE A 10 0.20 -2.91 -30.87
CA PHE A 10 -1.12 -2.53 -30.34
C PHE A 10 -1.17 -1.05 -29.90
N PRO A 11 -1.01 -0.09 -30.82
CA PRO A 11 -0.89 1.34 -30.48
C PRO A 11 -2.16 1.90 -29.82
N GLU A 12 -3.34 1.37 -30.16
CA GLU A 12 -4.64 1.72 -29.59
C GLU A 12 -4.92 1.11 -28.20
N ALA A 13 -4.02 0.26 -27.68
CA ALA A 13 -4.23 -0.39 -26.39
C ALA A 13 -4.47 0.66 -25.28
N SER A 14 -5.68 0.64 -24.70
CA SER A 14 -6.05 1.50 -23.59
C SER A 14 -5.47 0.96 -22.28
N LYS A 15 -5.15 1.85 -21.33
CA LYS A 15 -4.67 1.44 -20.00
C LYS A 15 -5.69 0.54 -19.30
N HIS A 16 -6.97 0.91 -19.35
CA HIS A 16 -8.06 0.20 -18.67
C HIS A 16 -8.31 -1.20 -19.24
N THR A 17 -8.24 -1.36 -20.56
CA THR A 17 -8.38 -2.67 -21.23
C THR A 17 -7.29 -3.62 -20.78
N VAL A 18 -6.05 -3.14 -20.75
CA VAL A 18 -4.90 -3.93 -20.30
C VAL A 18 -5.04 -4.29 -18.82
N ASP A 19 -5.44 -3.34 -17.98
CA ASP A 19 -5.61 -3.57 -16.53
C ASP A 19 -6.72 -4.59 -16.22
N ARG A 20 -7.82 -4.57 -16.98
CA ARG A 20 -8.92 -5.53 -16.85
C ARG A 20 -8.47 -6.94 -17.24
N LEU A 21 -7.87 -7.09 -18.42
CA LEU A 21 -7.40 -8.39 -18.91
C LEU A 21 -6.31 -8.98 -18.01
N MET A 22 -5.40 -8.16 -17.50
CA MET A 22 -4.39 -8.62 -16.53
C MET A 22 -5.03 -9.16 -15.24
N ARG A 23 -6.10 -8.53 -14.74
CA ARG A 23 -6.83 -9.03 -13.56
C ARG A 23 -7.57 -10.33 -13.85
N GLU A 24 -8.26 -10.42 -14.99
CA GLU A 24 -9.02 -11.62 -15.41
C GLU A 24 -8.09 -12.83 -15.55
N GLU A 25 -6.90 -12.64 -16.12
CA GLU A 25 -5.90 -13.68 -16.31
C GLU A 25 -5.00 -13.90 -15.07
N GLY A 26 -5.26 -13.21 -13.95
CA GLY A 26 -4.44 -13.30 -12.74
C GLY A 26 -2.98 -12.85 -12.92
N MET A 27 -2.68 -12.12 -14.00
CA MET A 27 -1.35 -11.64 -14.32
C MET A 27 -1.01 -10.36 -13.56
N ASN A 28 0.14 -10.36 -12.90
CA ASN A 28 0.70 -9.17 -12.28
C ASN A 28 1.75 -8.51 -13.17
N GLY A 29 1.71 -7.18 -13.25
CA GLY A 29 2.74 -6.42 -13.94
C GLY A 29 4.08 -6.52 -13.23
N LEU A 30 5.18 -6.38 -13.99
CA LEU A 30 6.52 -6.31 -13.40
C LEU A 30 6.65 -5.07 -12.50
N THR A 31 6.61 -5.26 -11.18
CA THR A 31 6.93 -4.20 -10.21
C THR A 31 8.43 -4.15 -9.98
N ARG A 32 9.12 -3.20 -10.63
CA ARG A 32 10.52 -2.91 -10.32
C ARG A 32 10.59 -1.88 -9.20
N GLY A 33 10.96 -2.32 -8.00
CA GLY A 33 11.20 -1.44 -6.87
C GLY A 33 11.07 -2.18 -5.55
N ARG A 34 12.16 -2.28 -4.79
CA ARG A 34 12.06 -2.57 -3.36
C ARG A 34 11.49 -1.31 -2.71
N LYS A 35 10.32 -1.41 -2.07
CA LYS A 35 9.81 -0.30 -1.27
C LYS A 35 10.85 0.03 -0.20
N MET A 36 11.39 1.25 -0.23
CA MET A 36 12.33 1.71 0.77
C MET A 36 11.58 1.78 2.10
N ARG A 37 11.84 0.84 3.01
CA ARG A 37 11.41 0.94 4.40
C ARG A 37 12.41 1.83 5.12
N THR A 38 12.05 3.09 5.31
CA THR A 38 12.81 4.05 6.11
C THR A 38 12.64 3.81 7.60
N THR A 39 11.57 3.12 8.00
CA THR A 39 11.24 2.86 9.40
C THR A 39 10.84 1.40 9.60
N VAL A 40 11.42 0.77 10.62
CA VAL A 40 11.08 -0.57 11.09
C VAL A 40 10.54 -0.42 12.51
N PRO A 41 9.30 -0.86 12.79
CA PRO A 41 8.80 -0.87 14.17
C PRO A 41 9.74 -1.69 15.06
N GLY A 42 10.14 -1.14 16.21
CA GLY A 42 10.91 -1.88 17.20
C GLY A 42 10.06 -3.06 17.71
N LYS A 43 10.63 -4.27 17.68
CA LYS A 43 9.95 -5.50 18.11
C LYS A 43 9.48 -5.42 19.58
N ASP A 44 10.29 -4.77 20.41
CA ASP A 44 10.11 -4.66 21.86
C ASP A 44 10.19 -3.20 22.31
N SER A 45 9.71 -2.25 21.48
CA SER A 45 9.78 -0.83 21.85
C SER A 45 8.91 -0.59 23.08
N LEU A 46 9.55 -0.54 24.25
CA LEU A 46 9.01 0.09 25.45
C LEU A 46 8.60 1.50 25.03
N ARG A 47 7.29 1.73 24.85
CA ARG A 47 6.78 3.08 24.65
C ARG A 47 7.19 3.89 25.86
N ALA A 48 7.73 5.08 25.62
CA ALA A 48 7.95 6.04 26.69
C ALA A 48 6.63 6.23 27.45
N GLY A 49 6.69 6.15 28.78
CA GLY A 49 5.52 6.39 29.62
C GLY A 49 5.03 7.83 29.47
N ASP A 50 3.74 8.05 29.68
CA ASP A 50 3.17 9.38 29.70
C ASP A 50 3.66 10.14 30.94
N LEU A 51 4.59 11.08 30.76
CA LEU A 51 5.15 11.88 31.86
C LEU A 51 4.14 12.87 32.45
N LEU A 52 3.02 13.08 31.77
CA LEU A 52 1.95 13.98 32.18
C LEU A 52 0.89 13.30 33.06
N ASN A 53 1.01 11.98 33.31
CA ASN A 53 0.07 11.19 34.12
C ASN A 53 -1.40 11.43 33.74
N ARG A 54 -1.71 11.51 32.44
CA ARG A 54 -3.09 11.74 32.00
C ARG A 54 -3.90 10.46 32.10
N ASP A 55 -5.13 10.59 32.58
CA ASP A 55 -6.11 9.51 32.58
C ASP A 55 -6.87 9.53 31.24
N PHE A 56 -6.66 8.49 30.42
CA PHE A 56 -7.35 8.28 29.15
C PHE A 56 -8.51 7.27 29.27
N THR A 57 -8.90 6.91 30.50
CA THR A 57 -9.99 5.98 30.75
C THR A 57 -11.32 6.63 30.41
N ALA A 58 -11.94 6.19 29.31
CA ALA A 58 -13.30 6.59 28.97
C ALA A 58 -14.31 5.79 29.81
N LEU A 59 -15.32 6.46 30.38
CA LEU A 59 -16.39 5.78 31.13
C LEU A 59 -17.25 4.87 30.25
N THR A 60 -17.41 5.22 28.97
CA THR A 60 -18.16 4.44 27.97
C THR A 60 -17.55 4.63 26.57
N PRO A 61 -17.82 3.73 25.60
CA PRO A 61 -17.35 3.90 24.23
C PRO A 61 -17.81 5.25 23.63
N ASN A 62 -16.96 5.90 22.84
CA ASN A 62 -17.24 7.18 22.16
C ASN A 62 -17.49 8.38 23.09
N GLN A 63 -16.71 8.51 24.18
CA GLN A 63 -16.75 9.65 25.09
C GLN A 63 -15.36 10.28 25.33
N VAL A 64 -14.50 10.33 24.30
CA VAL A 64 -13.15 10.91 24.37
C VAL A 64 -12.97 11.98 23.30
#